data_AF-A0A562VPN8-F1
#
_entry.id   AF-A0A562VPN8-F1
#
_cell.length_a   1.000
_cell.length_b   1.000
_cell.length_c   1.000
_cell.angle_alpha   90.00
_cell.angle_beta   90.00
_cell.angle_gamma   90.00
#
_symmetry.space_group_name_H-M   'P 1'
#
loop_
_entity.id
_entity.type
_entity.pdbx_description
1 polymer ?
#
loop_
_entity_poly.entity_id
_entity_poly.type
_entity_poly.pdbx_seq_one_letter_code
_entity_poly.pdbx_strand_id
1 'polypeptide(L)'
;MNAGNTLRTLILACLALLLPALAMAAEPARKLANTDCVMCHAKPPADIEAKGGKHKTAVGCQDCHEGHPPTVKHPIPQCSKCHEGKPHYKLDKCLGCHKNPHMPKVISFGRDITDPCLTCHSQQIAQLKEFRSKHSALTCSYCHDVHGKIPNCTQCHKSHSADIVQADCKKCHKAHQPKNVVYGNDTNSKFCAACHKKAYDLLVASKAKHRALLCVTCHQTKHKTVPKCQDCHGIPHPAGILAKFPRCGECHGIAHDLNNWTVPGKPAAKPVAEPKKEEKKHPKKK
;
A
#
# COMPACT_ATOMS: atom_id res chain seq x y z
N MET A 1 -87.31 32.17 -89.01
CA MET A 1 -88.35 31.11 -88.98
C MET A 1 -87.58 29.80 -88.80
N ASN A 2 -87.56 29.02 -87.71
CA ASN A 2 -88.39 28.79 -86.51
C ASN A 2 -87.46 28.86 -85.26
N ALA A 3 -87.78 29.41 -84.09
CA ALA A 3 -88.90 29.20 -83.15
C ALA A 3 -88.90 27.82 -82.47
N GLY A 4 -88.80 27.80 -81.13
CA GLY A 4 -89.10 26.64 -80.26
C GLY A 4 -87.95 26.21 -79.33
N ASN A 5 -87.62 26.90 -78.24
CA ASN A 5 -88.28 26.94 -76.92
C ASN A 5 -87.92 25.76 -75.96
N THR A 6 -87.24 26.13 -74.87
CA THR A 6 -87.29 25.61 -73.48
C THR A 6 -86.99 24.15 -73.18
N LEU A 7 -85.96 23.88 -72.36
CA LEU A 7 -86.16 23.49 -70.95
C LEU A 7 -84.84 23.57 -70.15
N ARG A 8 -84.97 24.10 -68.93
CA ARG A 8 -83.94 24.33 -67.92
C ARG A 8 -83.48 23.02 -67.27
N THR A 9 -82.18 22.87 -67.06
CA THR A 9 -81.63 22.15 -65.89
C THR A 9 -80.27 22.76 -65.54
N LEU A 10 -80.26 23.54 -64.45
CA LEU A 10 -79.06 23.92 -63.74
C LEU A 10 -78.42 22.66 -63.17
N ILE A 11 -77.19 22.34 -63.59
CA ILE A 11 -76.32 21.42 -62.89
C ILE A 11 -75.18 22.26 -62.32
N LEU A 12 -75.29 22.58 -61.03
CA LEU A 12 -74.18 23.10 -60.23
C LEU A 12 -73.06 22.05 -60.24
N ALA A 13 -72.00 22.29 -61.03
CA ALA A 13 -70.76 21.56 -60.91
C ALA A 13 -70.01 22.06 -59.66
N CYS A 14 -70.32 21.49 -58.50
CA CYS A 14 -69.49 21.60 -57.31
C CYS A 14 -68.14 20.92 -57.59
N LEU A 15 -67.15 21.70 -58.02
CA LEU A 15 -65.75 21.30 -58.10
C LEU A 15 -65.21 21.16 -56.67
N ALA A 16 -65.49 20.03 -56.03
CA ALA A 16 -64.91 19.67 -54.74
C ALA A 16 -63.41 19.44 -54.95
N LEU A 17 -62.60 20.43 -54.55
CA LEU A 17 -61.16 20.24 -54.33
C LEU A 17 -60.98 19.11 -53.31
N LEU A 18 -60.66 17.92 -53.80
CA LEU A 18 -60.10 16.82 -53.02
C LEU A 18 -58.68 17.23 -52.59
N LEU A 19 -58.56 17.90 -51.43
CA LEU A 19 -57.30 17.92 -50.72
C LEU A 19 -57.03 16.49 -50.22
N PRO A 20 -55.92 15.85 -50.60
CA PRO A 20 -55.54 14.60 -49.97
C PRO A 20 -55.25 14.90 -48.50
N ALA A 21 -56.00 14.27 -47.61
CA ALA A 21 -55.69 14.24 -46.19
C ALA A 21 -54.33 13.53 -46.05
N LEU A 22 -53.26 14.32 -45.91
CA LEU A 22 -51.97 13.82 -45.47
C LEU A 22 -52.17 13.32 -44.03
N ALA A 23 -52.36 12.02 -43.88
CA ALA A 23 -52.25 11.36 -42.60
C ALA A 23 -50.83 11.60 -42.09
N MET A 24 -50.69 12.50 -41.12
CA MET A 24 -49.45 12.68 -40.37
C MET A 24 -49.23 11.39 -39.58
N ALA A 25 -48.42 10.47 -40.13
CA ALA A 25 -47.93 9.32 -39.39
C ALA A 25 -47.21 9.85 -38.15
N ALA A 26 -47.65 9.44 -36.95
CA ALA A 26 -46.96 9.77 -35.72
C ALA A 26 -45.52 9.27 -35.82
N GLU A 27 -44.55 10.18 -35.70
CA GLU A 27 -43.14 9.80 -35.72
C GLU A 27 -42.87 8.81 -34.58
N PRO A 28 -42.14 7.71 -34.84
CA PRO A 28 -41.80 6.76 -33.80
C PRO A 28 -41.00 7.49 -32.71
N ALA A 29 -41.38 7.26 -31.45
CA ALA A 29 -40.69 7.86 -30.31
C ALA A 29 -39.17 7.61 -30.42
N ARG A 30 -38.40 8.69 -30.43
CA ARG A 30 -36.94 8.64 -30.53
C ARG A 30 -36.39 7.81 -29.38
N LYS A 31 -35.60 6.77 -29.69
CA LYS A 31 -34.90 5.97 -28.68
C LYS A 31 -33.83 6.82 -28.00
N LEU A 32 -33.70 6.68 -26.68
CA LEU A 32 -32.69 7.37 -25.88
C LEU A 32 -31.28 6.97 -26.33
N ALA A 33 -30.43 7.93 -26.67
CA ALA A 33 -29.02 7.69 -26.95
C ALA A 33 -28.16 7.97 -25.70
N ASN A 34 -26.96 7.37 -25.62
CA ASN A 34 -26.04 7.64 -24.51
C ASN A 34 -25.64 9.12 -24.39
N THR A 35 -25.62 9.84 -25.52
CA THR A 35 -25.36 11.29 -25.56
C THR A 35 -26.49 12.11 -24.95
N ASP A 36 -27.71 11.59 -24.89
CA ASP A 36 -28.87 12.31 -24.36
C ASP A 36 -28.84 12.32 -22.81
N CYS A 37 -28.11 11.39 -22.18
CA CYS A 37 -28.05 11.28 -20.71
C CYS A 37 -27.55 12.55 -20.03
N VAL A 38 -26.62 13.29 -20.65
CA VAL A 38 -26.03 14.52 -20.09
C VAL A 38 -27.04 15.66 -19.95
N MET A 39 -28.13 15.63 -20.74
CA MET A 39 -29.17 16.66 -20.70
C MET A 39 -29.88 16.71 -19.33
N CYS A 40 -29.95 15.58 -18.63
CA CYS A 40 -30.54 15.47 -17.29
C CYS A 40 -29.53 15.10 -16.20
N HIS A 41 -28.49 14.33 -16.54
CA HIS A 41 -27.46 13.87 -15.62
C HIS A 41 -26.10 14.47 -15.98
N ALA A 42 -25.82 15.69 -15.53
CA ALA A 42 -24.54 16.34 -15.83
C ALA A 42 -23.34 15.66 -15.13
N LYS A 43 -23.54 15.14 -13.92
CA LYS A 43 -22.43 14.63 -13.07
C LYS A 43 -21.87 13.26 -13.53
N PRO A 44 -22.68 12.21 -13.77
CA PRO A 44 -22.15 10.90 -14.17
C PRO A 44 -21.26 10.93 -15.43
N PRO A 45 -21.65 11.58 -16.55
CA PRO A 45 -20.79 11.69 -17.72
C PRO A 45 -19.48 12.43 -17.42
N ALA A 46 -19.52 13.51 -16.63
CA ALA A 46 -18.32 14.22 -16.22
C ALA A 46 -17.38 13.37 -15.33
N ASP A 47 -17.95 12.61 -14.41
CA ASP A 47 -17.20 11.68 -13.54
C ASP A 47 -16.55 10.55 -14.39
N ILE A 48 -17.26 9.99 -15.37
CA ILE A 48 -16.72 9.00 -16.34
C ILE A 48 -15.60 9.62 -17.17
N GLU A 49 -15.82 10.83 -17.69
CA GLU A 49 -14.85 11.53 -18.53
C GLU A 49 -13.54 11.74 -17.78
N ALA A 50 -13.63 12.17 -16.52
CA ALA A 50 -12.49 12.44 -15.66
C ALA A 50 -11.79 11.17 -15.16
N LYS A 51 -12.54 10.16 -14.69
CA LYS A 51 -11.99 9.02 -13.93
C LYS A 51 -12.69 7.67 -14.15
N GLY A 52 -13.44 7.52 -15.26
CA GLY A 52 -14.20 6.31 -15.59
C GLY A 52 -13.37 5.09 -16.00
N GLY A 53 -12.14 5.30 -16.46
CA GLY A 53 -11.29 4.20 -16.92
C GLY A 53 -11.99 3.38 -18.02
N LYS A 54 -12.11 2.07 -17.84
CA LYS A 54 -12.80 1.22 -18.84
C LYS A 54 -14.29 1.53 -18.98
N HIS A 55 -14.93 2.15 -17.98
CA HIS A 55 -16.34 2.54 -18.10
C HIS A 55 -16.56 3.69 -19.10
N LYS A 56 -15.48 4.39 -19.48
CA LYS A 56 -15.52 5.43 -20.51
C LYS A 56 -15.43 4.86 -21.93
N THR A 57 -14.76 3.73 -22.10
CA THR A 57 -14.34 3.24 -23.43
C THR A 57 -14.92 1.89 -23.82
N ALA A 58 -15.38 1.09 -22.86
CA ALA A 58 -15.81 -0.29 -23.10
C ALA A 58 -17.30 -0.52 -22.85
N VAL A 59 -17.98 0.45 -22.23
CA VAL A 59 -19.42 0.43 -21.97
C VAL A 59 -19.97 1.85 -22.11
N GLY A 60 -21.25 1.97 -22.42
CA GLY A 60 -22.04 3.19 -22.38
C GLY A 60 -23.08 3.18 -21.26
N CYS A 61 -23.84 4.26 -21.16
CA CYS A 61 -24.83 4.46 -20.09
C CYS A 61 -25.85 3.32 -20.05
N GLN A 62 -26.37 2.92 -21.21
CA GLN A 62 -27.41 1.89 -21.34
C GLN A 62 -26.90 0.46 -21.13
N ASP A 63 -25.59 0.21 -21.19
CA ASP A 63 -25.03 -1.12 -20.88
C ASP A 63 -25.09 -1.42 -19.38
N CYS A 64 -25.26 -0.38 -18.56
CA CYS A 64 -25.42 -0.46 -17.11
C CYS A 64 -26.79 0.05 -16.64
N HIS A 65 -27.52 0.82 -17.43
CA HIS A 65 -28.85 1.29 -17.07
C HIS A 65 -29.91 0.68 -17.99
N GLU A 66 -30.49 -0.44 -17.55
CA GLU A 66 -31.52 -1.20 -18.29
C GLU A 66 -32.89 -0.49 -18.34
N GLY A 67 -32.97 0.75 -17.84
CA GLY A 67 -34.16 1.61 -17.93
C GLY A 67 -34.08 2.84 -17.02
N HIS A 68 -35.22 3.51 -16.84
CA HIS A 68 -35.31 4.73 -16.04
C HIS A 68 -36.51 4.66 -15.07
N PRO A 69 -36.40 5.20 -13.84
CA PRO A 69 -37.55 5.36 -12.94
C PRO A 69 -38.63 6.29 -13.54
N PRO A 70 -39.94 6.05 -13.26
CA PRO A 70 -40.47 5.01 -12.38
C PRO A 70 -40.62 3.62 -13.02
N THR A 71 -40.52 3.51 -14.34
CA THR A 71 -40.72 2.25 -15.08
C THR A 71 -39.75 1.15 -14.64
N VAL A 72 -38.49 1.51 -14.40
CA VAL A 72 -37.47 0.60 -13.86
C VAL A 72 -36.93 1.16 -12.55
N LYS A 73 -37.30 0.52 -11.44
CA LYS A 73 -36.94 0.97 -10.09
C LYS A 73 -35.46 0.79 -9.76
N HIS A 74 -34.84 -0.28 -10.26
CA HIS A 74 -33.43 -0.62 -10.05
C HIS A 74 -32.74 -0.87 -11.40
N PRO A 75 -32.42 0.20 -12.14
CA PRO A 75 -31.92 0.06 -13.50
C PRO A 75 -30.48 -0.45 -13.60
N ILE A 76 -29.75 -0.47 -12.48
CA ILE A 76 -28.33 -0.87 -12.43
C ILE A 76 -28.24 -2.37 -12.14
N PRO A 77 -27.62 -3.18 -13.02
CA PRO A 77 -27.43 -4.61 -12.79
C PRO A 77 -26.37 -4.87 -11.72
N GLN A 78 -26.27 -6.14 -11.30
CA GLN A 78 -25.20 -6.57 -10.43
C GLN A 78 -23.84 -6.39 -11.11
N CYS A 79 -22.86 -5.88 -10.37
CA CYS A 79 -21.50 -5.64 -10.87
C CYS A 79 -20.85 -6.92 -11.42
N SER A 80 -21.17 -8.07 -10.81
CA SER A 80 -20.69 -9.40 -11.19
C SER A 80 -21.15 -9.86 -12.59
N LYS A 81 -22.15 -9.22 -13.21
CA LYS A 81 -22.53 -9.54 -14.61
C LYS A 81 -21.40 -9.23 -15.59
N CYS A 82 -20.50 -8.29 -15.27
CA CYS A 82 -19.37 -7.91 -16.13
C CYS A 82 -18.01 -8.00 -15.42
N HIS A 83 -17.99 -7.87 -14.09
CA HIS A 83 -16.77 -8.00 -13.30
C HIS A 83 -16.61 -9.44 -12.82
N GLU A 84 -15.67 -10.17 -13.42
CA GLU A 84 -15.46 -11.59 -13.15
C GLU A 84 -14.00 -12.04 -13.30
N GLY A 85 -13.72 -13.32 -13.03
CA GLY A 85 -12.42 -13.94 -13.29
C GLY A 85 -11.33 -13.72 -12.24
N LYS A 86 -11.60 -12.96 -11.17
CA LYS A 86 -10.67 -12.76 -10.04
C LYS A 86 -11.38 -12.88 -8.69
N PRO A 87 -10.68 -13.31 -7.62
CA PRO A 87 -11.27 -13.40 -6.28
C PRO A 87 -11.91 -12.10 -5.79
N HIS A 88 -11.30 -10.95 -6.14
CA HIS A 88 -11.83 -9.63 -5.80
C HIS A 88 -13.26 -9.39 -6.30
N TYR A 89 -13.59 -9.88 -7.50
CA TYR A 89 -14.91 -9.67 -8.09
C TYR A 89 -16.00 -10.60 -7.53
N LYS A 90 -15.62 -11.55 -6.68
CA LYS A 90 -16.55 -12.41 -5.92
C LYS A 90 -16.97 -11.78 -4.59
N LEU A 91 -16.41 -10.61 -4.24
CA LEU A 91 -16.75 -9.92 -3.01
C LEU A 91 -18.14 -9.28 -3.12
N ASP A 92 -18.87 -9.33 -2.02
CA ASP A 92 -20.12 -8.60 -1.88
C ASP A 92 -19.88 -7.12 -1.51
N LYS A 93 -20.94 -6.31 -1.61
CA LYS A 93 -20.93 -4.90 -1.17
C LYS A 93 -19.85 -4.06 -1.85
N CYS A 94 -19.75 -4.14 -3.19
CA CYS A 94 -18.81 -3.38 -4.02
C CYS A 94 -18.74 -1.87 -3.67
N LEU A 95 -19.90 -1.26 -3.41
CA LEU A 95 -20.05 0.15 -3.04
C LEU A 95 -19.53 0.49 -1.63
N GLY A 96 -19.07 -0.51 -0.86
CA GLY A 96 -18.33 -0.31 0.38
C GLY A 96 -17.02 0.44 0.14
N CYS A 97 -16.33 0.12 -0.96
CA CYS A 97 -15.07 0.76 -1.37
C CYS A 97 -15.23 1.61 -2.64
N HIS A 98 -16.00 1.12 -3.62
CA HIS A 98 -16.23 1.80 -4.90
C HIS A 98 -17.46 2.71 -4.82
N LYS A 99 -17.34 3.83 -4.09
CA LYS A 99 -18.47 4.73 -3.82
C LYS A 99 -19.13 5.31 -5.08
N ASN A 100 -18.37 5.43 -6.17
CA ASN A 100 -18.88 5.92 -7.44
C ASN A 100 -18.56 4.91 -8.56
N PRO A 101 -19.56 4.17 -9.08
CA PRO A 101 -19.40 3.26 -10.21
C PRO A 101 -18.91 3.95 -11.49
N HIS A 102 -19.14 5.26 -11.62
CA HIS A 102 -18.64 6.07 -12.72
C HIS A 102 -17.15 6.42 -12.59
N MET A 103 -16.55 6.16 -11.42
CA MET A 103 -15.14 6.41 -11.15
C MET A 103 -14.51 5.17 -10.48
N PRO A 104 -14.52 4.00 -11.15
CA PRO A 104 -14.31 2.70 -10.50
C PRO A 104 -12.94 2.56 -9.83
N LYS A 105 -11.91 3.30 -10.27
CA LYS A 105 -10.57 3.29 -9.65
C LYS A 105 -10.40 4.27 -8.49
N VAL A 106 -11.36 5.17 -8.30
CA VAL A 106 -11.36 6.11 -7.18
C VAL A 106 -12.12 5.47 -6.05
N ILE A 107 -11.38 4.79 -5.19
CA ILE A 107 -11.95 4.07 -4.06
C ILE A 107 -11.62 4.75 -2.75
N SER A 108 -12.52 4.58 -1.80
CA SER A 108 -12.37 5.01 -0.42
C SER A 108 -13.02 3.95 0.45
N PHE A 109 -12.35 3.55 1.52
CA PHE A 109 -12.86 2.54 2.44
C PHE A 109 -12.73 3.02 3.88
N GLY A 110 -13.52 2.41 4.76
CA GLY A 110 -13.50 2.71 6.18
C GLY A 110 -12.34 2.05 6.92
N ARG A 111 -12.37 2.16 8.25
CA ARG A 111 -11.47 1.40 9.12
C ARG A 111 -11.93 -0.06 9.21
N ASP A 112 -11.04 -0.90 9.70
CA ASP A 112 -11.30 -2.31 10.01
C ASP A 112 -11.62 -3.21 8.81
N ILE A 113 -10.89 -2.99 7.72
CA ILE A 113 -10.98 -3.76 6.48
C ILE A 113 -9.73 -4.62 6.33
N THR A 114 -9.94 -5.93 6.19
CA THR A 114 -8.88 -6.92 5.92
C THR A 114 -9.26 -7.80 4.74
N ASP A 115 -10.40 -8.49 4.79
CA ASP A 115 -10.72 -9.55 3.84
C ASP A 115 -10.69 -9.13 2.36
N PRO A 116 -11.26 -7.97 1.96
CA PRO A 116 -11.16 -7.49 0.58
C PRO A 116 -9.71 -7.33 0.09
N CYS A 117 -8.81 -6.87 0.96
CA CYS A 117 -7.40 -6.63 0.64
C CYS A 117 -6.69 -7.95 0.30
N LEU A 118 -7.07 -9.04 0.98
CA LEU A 118 -6.44 -10.36 0.83
C LEU A 118 -6.74 -11.04 -0.50
N THR A 119 -7.74 -10.55 -1.24
CA THR A 119 -8.02 -11.02 -2.60
C THR A 119 -6.89 -10.74 -3.59
N CYS A 120 -5.99 -9.79 -3.26
CA CYS A 120 -4.76 -9.49 -4.03
C CYS A 120 -3.49 -9.53 -3.17
N HIS A 121 -3.58 -9.30 -1.85
CA HIS A 121 -2.45 -9.23 -0.92
C HIS A 121 -2.32 -10.46 -0.02
N SER A 122 -2.33 -11.66 -0.63
CA SER A 122 -2.26 -12.94 0.11
C SER A 122 -0.89 -13.18 0.77
N GLN A 123 0.19 -12.69 0.17
CA GLN A 123 1.54 -12.86 0.72
C GLN A 123 1.74 -12.06 2.01
N GLN A 124 1.16 -10.86 2.10
CA GLN A 124 1.30 -9.96 3.24
C GLN A 124 0.65 -10.56 4.50
N ILE A 125 -0.52 -11.18 4.36
CA ILE A 125 -1.15 -11.88 5.48
C ILE A 125 -0.40 -13.16 5.87
N ALA A 126 0.19 -13.88 4.92
CA ALA A 126 1.04 -15.03 5.22
C ALA A 126 2.24 -14.61 6.08
N GLN A 127 2.92 -13.52 5.71
CA GLN A 127 4.05 -12.96 6.48
C GLN A 127 3.64 -12.53 7.90
N LEU A 128 2.50 -11.85 8.06
CA LEU A 128 2.01 -11.44 9.38
C LEU A 128 1.61 -12.62 10.27
N LYS A 129 1.14 -13.72 9.67
CA LYS A 129 0.78 -14.96 10.37
C LYS A 129 2.03 -15.74 10.80
N GLU A 130 3.02 -15.83 9.92
CA GLU A 130 4.28 -16.53 10.19
C GLU A 130 5.15 -15.77 11.21
N PHE A 131 5.33 -14.46 11.01
CA PHE A 131 6.19 -13.61 11.84
C PHE A 131 5.37 -12.71 12.76
N ARG A 132 4.67 -13.32 13.72
CA ARG A 132 3.72 -12.64 14.61
C ARG A 132 4.34 -11.46 15.37
N SER A 133 3.67 -10.32 15.28
CA SER A 133 4.01 -9.09 16.01
C SER A 133 2.76 -8.33 16.43
N LYS A 134 2.91 -7.16 17.06
CA LYS A 134 1.75 -6.29 17.37
C LYS A 134 0.97 -5.87 16.11
N HIS A 135 1.64 -5.83 14.95
CA HIS A 135 0.98 -5.54 13.67
C HIS A 135 0.03 -6.65 13.23
N SER A 136 0.25 -7.89 13.66
CA SER A 136 -0.63 -9.03 13.32
C SER A 136 -2.01 -8.93 13.95
N ALA A 137 -2.19 -8.05 14.95
CA ALA A 137 -3.47 -7.76 15.58
C ALA A 137 -4.21 -6.56 14.95
N LEU A 138 -3.58 -5.87 13.98
CA LEU A 138 -4.17 -4.73 13.30
C LEU A 138 -4.87 -5.18 12.02
N THR A 139 -5.93 -4.45 11.66
CA THR A 139 -6.58 -4.59 10.35
C THR A 139 -5.74 -3.93 9.26
N CYS A 140 -5.84 -4.38 8.02
CA CYS A 140 -5.03 -3.85 6.93
C CYS A 140 -5.25 -2.33 6.75
N SER A 141 -6.51 -1.89 6.83
CA SER A 141 -6.86 -0.47 6.69
C SER A 141 -6.49 0.41 7.90
N TYR A 142 -5.99 -0.17 9.00
CA TYR A 142 -5.45 0.63 10.09
C TYR A 142 -4.20 1.39 9.65
N CYS A 143 -3.31 0.71 8.93
CA CYS A 143 -2.08 1.30 8.40
C CYS A 143 -2.27 1.82 6.97
N HIS A 144 -3.01 1.09 6.14
CA HIS A 144 -3.29 1.47 4.75
C HIS A 144 -4.63 2.21 4.65
N ASP A 145 -4.61 3.51 4.90
CA ASP A 145 -5.79 4.39 4.85
C ASP A 145 -6.22 4.75 3.42
N VAL A 146 -5.31 4.64 2.46
CA VAL A 146 -5.55 4.90 1.05
C VAL A 146 -5.04 3.72 0.24
N HIS A 147 -5.85 3.24 -0.70
CA HIS A 147 -5.46 2.14 -1.57
C HIS A 147 -4.20 2.47 -2.36
N GLY A 148 -3.21 1.56 -2.33
CA GLY A 148 -1.93 1.74 -3.01
C GLY A 148 -0.92 2.65 -2.29
N LYS A 149 -1.34 3.34 -1.22
CA LYS A 149 -0.42 4.14 -0.40
C LYS A 149 0.32 3.24 0.59
N ILE A 150 1.64 3.39 0.64
CA ILE A 150 2.48 2.76 1.65
C ILE A 150 2.71 3.78 2.77
N PRO A 151 2.24 3.52 4.01
CA PRO A 151 2.45 4.43 5.13
C PRO A 151 3.92 4.48 5.54
N ASN A 152 4.30 5.60 6.16
CA ASN A 152 5.63 5.75 6.73
C ASN A 152 5.69 5.05 8.09
N CYS A 153 6.75 4.28 8.33
CA CYS A 153 7.01 3.65 9.62
C CYS A 153 7.05 4.67 10.76
N THR A 154 7.58 5.87 10.47
CA THR A 154 7.73 6.96 11.42
C THR A 154 6.44 7.67 11.81
N GLN A 155 5.30 7.32 11.20
CA GLN A 155 3.99 7.80 11.66
C GLN A 155 3.65 7.29 13.06
N CYS A 156 4.17 6.11 13.42
CA CYS A 156 3.93 5.50 14.75
C CYS A 156 5.21 5.11 15.48
N HIS A 157 6.32 4.88 14.77
CA HIS A 157 7.58 4.44 15.37
C HIS A 157 8.64 5.54 15.41
N LYS A 158 9.39 5.60 16.51
CA LYS A 158 10.61 6.42 16.58
C LYS A 158 11.77 5.68 15.92
N SER A 159 12.66 6.42 15.28
CA SER A 159 13.90 5.86 14.75
C SER A 159 14.81 5.39 15.89
N HIS A 160 15.68 4.41 15.60
CA HIS A 160 16.65 3.90 16.57
C HIS A 160 17.85 4.86 16.76
N SER A 161 18.08 5.77 15.82
CA SER A 161 19.08 6.84 15.93
C SER A 161 18.74 8.00 14.98
N ALA A 162 19.44 9.12 15.10
CA ALA A 162 19.30 10.25 14.17
C ALA A 162 19.78 9.93 12.75
N ASP A 163 20.67 8.95 12.61
CA ASP A 163 21.26 8.55 11.31
C ASP A 163 20.36 7.60 10.51
N ILE A 164 19.34 7.00 11.14
CA ILE A 164 18.41 6.07 10.48
C ILE A 164 17.14 6.86 10.13
N VAL A 165 16.88 7.04 8.84
CA VAL A 165 15.69 7.77 8.36
C VAL A 165 14.62 6.82 7.82
N GLN A 166 13.46 7.35 7.41
CA GLN A 166 12.32 6.56 6.91
C GLN A 166 12.70 5.61 5.75
N ALA A 167 13.63 6.01 4.89
CA ALA A 167 14.11 5.18 3.79
C ALA A 167 14.89 3.95 4.27
N ASP A 168 15.52 4.04 5.45
CA ASP A 168 16.39 3.00 5.99
C ASP A 168 15.66 1.92 6.77
N CYS A 169 14.42 2.16 7.23
CA CYS A 169 13.68 1.20 8.06
C CYS A 169 13.62 -0.19 7.41
N LYS A 170 13.47 -0.22 6.08
CA LYS A 170 13.37 -1.43 5.27
C LYS A 170 14.69 -2.17 5.03
N LYS A 171 15.83 -1.56 5.39
CA LYS A 171 17.15 -2.22 5.34
C LYS A 171 17.26 -3.35 6.37
N CYS A 172 16.49 -3.27 7.47
CA CYS A 172 16.51 -4.23 8.56
C CYS A 172 15.14 -4.91 8.81
N HIS A 173 14.04 -4.17 8.66
CA HIS A 173 12.70 -4.63 8.97
C HIS A 173 11.82 -4.67 7.72
N LYS A 174 11.04 -5.73 7.51
CA LYS A 174 9.94 -5.68 6.54
C LYS A 174 8.62 -5.35 7.25
N ALA A 175 7.78 -4.53 6.64
CA ALA A 175 6.54 -4.01 7.25
C ALA A 175 5.60 -5.11 7.79
N HIS A 176 5.48 -6.22 7.06
CA HIS A 176 4.59 -7.35 7.41
C HIS A 176 5.30 -8.47 8.20
N GLN A 177 6.58 -8.29 8.55
CA GLN A 177 7.33 -9.21 9.42
C GLN A 177 8.41 -8.44 10.21
N PRO A 178 8.05 -7.38 10.97
CA PRO A 178 9.02 -6.43 11.50
C PRO A 178 9.99 -7.06 12.52
N LYS A 179 9.65 -8.20 13.12
CA LYS A 179 10.54 -8.93 14.03
C LYS A 179 11.57 -9.80 13.32
N ASN A 180 11.36 -10.12 12.04
CA ASN A 180 12.29 -10.92 11.26
C ASN A 180 13.37 -10.00 10.67
N VAL A 181 14.35 -9.66 11.52
CA VAL A 181 15.40 -8.69 11.18
C VAL A 181 16.44 -9.34 10.28
N VAL A 182 16.49 -8.86 9.05
CA VAL A 182 17.41 -9.28 7.99
C VAL A 182 17.99 -8.04 7.33
N TYR A 183 19.24 -8.10 6.92
CA TYR A 183 19.96 -6.93 6.41
C TYR A 183 20.97 -7.32 5.32
N GLY A 184 21.35 -6.34 4.50
CA GLY A 184 22.30 -6.51 3.41
C GLY A 184 23.75 -6.62 3.89
N ASN A 185 24.61 -7.18 3.03
CA ASN A 185 26.05 -7.30 3.24
C ASN A 185 26.80 -5.96 3.21
N ASP A 186 26.14 -4.88 2.81
CA ASP A 186 26.63 -3.51 2.71
C ASP A 186 26.11 -2.61 3.85
N THR A 187 25.38 -3.19 4.82
CA THR A 187 24.79 -2.41 5.93
C THR A 187 25.87 -1.72 6.76
N ASN A 188 25.77 -0.40 6.88
CA ASN A 188 26.72 0.41 7.64
C ASN A 188 26.72 0.04 9.13
N SER A 189 27.90 -0.18 9.70
CA SER A 189 28.10 -0.55 11.10
C SER A 189 27.54 0.47 12.11
N LYS A 190 27.43 1.76 11.73
CA LYS A 190 26.78 2.78 12.56
C LYS A 190 25.29 2.48 12.80
N PHE A 191 24.61 1.80 11.88
CA PHE A 191 23.22 1.38 12.08
C PHE A 191 23.12 0.29 13.15
N CYS A 192 24.12 -0.60 13.21
CA CYS A 192 24.21 -1.58 14.29
C CYS A 192 24.50 -0.90 15.64
N ALA A 193 25.31 0.17 15.65
CA ALA A 193 25.66 0.93 16.84
C ALA A 193 24.45 1.57 17.56
N ALA A 194 23.36 1.82 16.83
CA ALA A 194 22.11 2.33 17.41
C ALA A 194 21.57 1.43 18.55
N CYS A 195 21.80 0.11 18.46
CA CYS A 195 21.46 -0.84 19.53
C CYS A 195 22.70 -1.50 20.17
N HIS A 196 23.81 -1.59 19.44
CA HIS A 196 25.03 -2.29 19.83
C HIS A 196 26.22 -1.34 20.04
N LYS A 197 25.96 -0.15 20.63
CA LYS A 197 26.97 0.90 20.82
C LYS A 197 28.28 0.37 21.42
N LYS A 198 28.19 -0.41 22.51
CA LYS A 198 29.38 -0.98 23.18
C LYS A 198 30.25 -1.83 22.24
N ALA A 199 29.63 -2.71 21.44
CA ALA A 199 30.37 -3.58 20.52
C ALA A 199 31.01 -2.78 19.39
N TYR A 200 30.27 -1.80 18.86
CA TYR A 200 30.79 -0.88 17.85
C TYR A 200 31.99 -0.07 18.38
N ASP A 201 31.86 0.54 19.56
CA ASP A 201 32.93 1.32 20.18
C ASP A 201 34.18 0.47 20.44
N LEU A 202 34.02 -0.76 20.93
CA LEU A 202 35.14 -1.69 21.14
C LEU A 202 35.85 -2.03 19.82
N LEU A 203 35.08 -2.38 18.77
CA LEU A 203 35.64 -2.76 17.49
C LEU A 203 36.43 -1.60 16.84
N VAL A 204 35.87 -0.39 16.88
CA VAL A 204 36.51 0.81 16.32
C VAL A 204 37.77 1.18 17.11
N ALA A 205 37.77 0.99 18.43
CA ALA A 205 38.94 1.24 19.28
C ALA A 205 40.00 0.12 19.20
N SER A 206 39.66 -1.05 18.66
CA SER A 206 40.55 -2.20 18.60
C SER A 206 41.81 -1.92 17.77
N LYS A 207 42.92 -2.53 18.18
CA LYS A 207 44.19 -2.53 17.42
C LYS A 207 44.23 -3.63 16.35
N ALA A 208 43.30 -4.58 16.39
CA ALA A 208 43.24 -5.67 15.43
C ALA A 208 42.75 -5.20 14.05
N LYS A 209 43.13 -5.93 12.98
CA LYS A 209 42.70 -5.64 11.60
C LYS A 209 41.18 -5.69 11.40
N HIS A 210 40.47 -6.44 12.25
CA HIS A 210 39.00 -6.55 12.22
C HIS A 210 38.28 -5.20 12.33
N ARG A 211 38.90 -4.17 12.92
CA ARG A 211 38.32 -2.81 13.01
C ARG A 211 37.91 -2.21 11.67
N ALA A 212 38.53 -2.66 10.58
CA ALA A 212 38.26 -2.19 9.22
C ALA A 212 37.07 -2.93 8.56
N LEU A 213 36.55 -3.98 9.18
CA LEU A 213 35.43 -4.76 8.66
C LEU A 213 34.10 -4.16 9.10
N LEU A 214 33.07 -4.32 8.26
CA LEU A 214 31.70 -4.01 8.66
C LEU A 214 31.19 -5.09 9.61
N CYS A 215 30.25 -4.74 10.50
CA CYS A 215 29.58 -5.71 11.36
C CYS A 215 29.00 -6.88 10.55
N VAL A 216 28.40 -6.58 9.40
CA VAL A 216 27.75 -7.55 8.51
C VAL A 216 28.72 -8.47 7.76
N THR A 217 30.02 -8.16 7.75
CA THR A 217 31.04 -9.08 7.21
C THR A 217 31.07 -10.38 8.02
N CYS A 218 30.98 -10.26 9.35
CA CYS A 218 30.96 -11.40 10.26
C CYS A 218 29.52 -11.83 10.58
N HIS A 219 28.66 -10.88 10.92
CA HIS A 219 27.27 -11.13 11.27
C HIS A 219 26.42 -11.19 9.99
N GLN A 220 26.53 -12.25 9.20
CA GLN A 220 25.94 -12.30 7.87
C GLN A 220 24.42 -12.58 7.88
N THR A 221 23.73 -11.98 6.91
CA THR A 221 22.38 -12.31 6.38
C THR A 221 21.19 -12.14 7.33
N LYS A 222 21.36 -12.41 8.62
CA LYS A 222 20.29 -12.36 9.62
C LYS A 222 20.81 -11.88 10.97
N HIS A 223 19.95 -11.17 11.68
CA HIS A 223 20.26 -10.73 13.03
C HIS A 223 20.53 -11.93 13.95
N LYS A 224 21.44 -11.74 14.92
CA LYS A 224 21.96 -12.77 15.84
C LYS A 224 22.80 -13.89 15.22
N THR A 225 23.14 -13.85 13.93
CA THR A 225 24.21 -14.70 13.40
C THR A 225 25.50 -14.37 14.13
N VAL A 226 26.17 -15.35 14.73
CA VAL A 226 27.53 -15.20 15.27
C VAL A 226 28.37 -16.32 14.65
N PRO A 227 29.32 -16.00 13.75
CA PRO A 227 30.16 -17.02 13.13
C PRO A 227 31.17 -17.57 14.14
N LYS A 228 31.70 -18.76 13.84
CA LYS A 228 32.87 -19.28 14.53
C LYS A 228 34.12 -18.62 13.98
N CYS A 229 35.18 -18.54 14.78
CA CYS A 229 36.46 -17.97 14.32
C CYS A 229 37.04 -18.79 13.15
N GLN A 230 36.84 -20.11 13.22
CA GLN A 230 37.33 -21.09 12.25
C GLN A 230 36.66 -20.94 10.87
N ASP A 231 35.47 -20.33 10.79
CA ASP A 231 34.76 -20.11 9.53
C ASP A 231 35.56 -19.22 8.57
N CYS A 232 36.55 -18.47 9.08
CA CYS A 232 37.46 -17.64 8.28
C CYS A 232 38.94 -17.91 8.54
N HIS A 233 39.33 -18.32 9.76
CA HIS A 233 40.74 -18.46 10.15
C HIS A 233 41.28 -19.90 10.10
N GLY A 234 40.44 -20.90 9.82
CA GLY A 234 40.87 -22.29 9.90
C GLY A 234 41.33 -22.69 11.31
N ILE A 235 42.36 -23.54 11.38
CA ILE A 235 42.91 -24.08 12.63
C ILE A 235 44.37 -23.62 12.79
N PRO A 236 44.63 -22.51 13.50
CA PRO A 236 45.98 -21.96 13.65
C PRO A 236 46.80 -22.62 14.77
N HIS A 237 46.18 -23.43 15.64
CA HIS A 237 46.83 -24.07 16.78
C HIS A 237 46.78 -25.61 16.69
N PRO A 238 47.78 -26.32 17.25
CA PRO A 238 47.76 -27.78 17.35
C PRO A 238 46.58 -28.33 18.17
N ALA A 239 46.20 -29.58 17.90
CA ALA A 239 45.06 -30.25 18.53
C ALA A 239 45.09 -30.24 20.07
N GLY A 240 46.27 -30.35 20.68
CA GLY A 240 46.40 -30.34 22.14
C GLY A 240 45.94 -29.03 22.81
N ILE A 241 46.23 -27.87 22.20
CA ILE A 241 45.76 -26.57 22.72
C ILE A 241 44.24 -26.47 22.55
N LEU A 242 43.72 -26.87 21.39
CA LEU A 242 42.29 -26.80 21.09
C LEU A 242 41.46 -27.76 21.96
N ALA A 243 42.02 -28.89 22.35
CA ALA A 243 41.38 -29.83 23.27
C ALA A 243 41.26 -29.24 24.69
N LYS A 244 42.27 -28.49 25.15
CA LYS A 244 42.27 -27.86 26.48
C LYS A 244 41.48 -26.55 26.53
N PHE A 245 41.49 -25.77 25.44
CA PHE A 245 40.83 -24.47 25.32
C PHE A 245 39.94 -24.46 24.07
N PRO A 246 38.71 -24.97 24.15
CA PRO A 246 37.85 -25.16 22.99
C PRO A 246 37.33 -23.84 22.39
N ARG A 247 37.40 -22.72 23.13
CA ARG A 247 37.00 -21.40 22.62
C ARG A 247 38.21 -20.49 22.49
N CYS A 248 38.44 -20.01 21.27
CA CYS A 248 39.54 -19.08 20.96
C CYS A 248 39.55 -17.84 21.89
N GLY A 249 38.37 -17.36 22.29
CA GLY A 249 38.23 -16.17 23.11
C GLY A 249 38.65 -16.32 24.57
N GLU A 250 38.97 -17.53 25.04
CA GLU A 250 39.54 -17.74 26.38
C GLU A 250 40.95 -17.13 26.49
N CYS A 251 41.69 -17.11 25.38
CA CYS A 251 42.95 -16.38 25.29
C CYS A 251 42.77 -15.10 24.48
N HIS A 252 42.15 -15.16 23.29
CA HIS A 252 42.14 -14.04 22.35
C HIS A 252 41.07 -12.97 22.64
N GLY A 253 40.21 -13.14 23.64
CA GLY A 253 39.09 -12.23 23.90
C GLY A 253 37.94 -12.37 22.90
N ILE A 254 37.11 -11.34 22.78
CA ILE A 254 35.95 -11.35 21.86
C ILE A 254 36.32 -10.75 20.50
N ALA A 255 35.57 -11.10 19.44
CA ALA A 255 35.82 -10.59 18.07
C ALA A 255 35.88 -9.05 17.99
N HIS A 256 35.12 -8.36 18.83
CA HIS A 256 35.09 -6.89 18.89
C HIS A 256 36.26 -6.28 19.70
N ASP A 257 37.06 -7.07 20.41
CA ASP A 257 38.18 -6.61 21.24
C ASP A 257 39.30 -7.67 21.30
N LEU A 258 39.73 -8.14 20.13
CA LEU A 258 40.68 -9.25 20.02
C LEU A 258 42.08 -8.86 20.54
N ASN A 259 42.69 -9.76 21.29
CA ASN A 259 44.06 -9.68 21.83
C ASN A 259 44.33 -8.41 22.64
N ASN A 260 43.29 -7.78 23.18
CA ASN A 260 43.42 -6.68 24.12
C ASN A 260 43.65 -7.21 25.53
N TRP A 261 44.75 -7.94 25.72
CA TRP A 261 45.10 -8.53 27.00
C TRP A 261 45.41 -7.43 28.01
N THR A 262 44.47 -7.14 28.89
CA THR A 262 44.75 -6.31 30.05
C THR A 262 45.72 -7.10 30.93
N VAL A 263 46.91 -6.55 31.15
CA VAL A 263 47.90 -7.12 32.07
C VAL A 263 47.20 -7.39 33.42
N PRO A 264 47.30 -8.60 34.01
CA PRO A 264 46.66 -8.88 35.28
C PRO A 264 47.21 -7.92 36.34
N GLY A 265 46.33 -7.17 37.01
CA GLY A 265 46.69 -6.38 38.20
C GLY A 265 46.35 -4.89 38.21
N LYS A 266 45.72 -4.31 37.17
CA LYS A 266 45.14 -2.96 37.29
C LYS A 266 43.62 -3.05 37.42
N PRO A 267 43.03 -2.68 38.59
CA PRO A 267 41.59 -2.63 38.73
C PRO A 267 40.98 -1.79 37.62
N ALA A 268 39.84 -2.22 37.09
CA ALA A 268 39.03 -1.40 36.18
C ALA A 268 38.90 -0.01 36.79
N ALA A 269 39.33 1.02 36.03
CA ALA A 269 39.14 2.39 36.45
C ALA A 269 37.65 2.58 36.74
N LYS A 270 37.33 2.98 37.98
CA LYS A 270 35.96 3.30 38.36
C LYS A 270 35.38 4.27 37.33
N PRO A 271 34.12 4.08 36.89
CA PRO A 271 33.49 5.05 36.01
C PRO A 271 33.64 6.44 36.63
N VAL A 272 34.23 7.35 35.85
CA VAL A 272 34.29 8.77 36.21
C VAL A 272 32.85 9.22 36.38
N ALA A 273 32.50 9.59 37.61
CA ALA A 273 31.18 10.11 37.91
C ALA A 273 30.91 11.31 36.99
N GLU A 274 29.76 11.30 36.32
CA GLU A 274 29.27 12.47 35.61
C GLU A 274 29.27 13.67 36.57
N PRO A 275 29.74 14.85 36.12
CA PRO A 275 29.64 16.05 36.93
C PRO A 275 28.16 16.30 37.22
N LYS A 276 27.82 16.34 38.51
CA LYS A 276 26.48 16.71 38.98
C LYS A 276 26.13 18.05 38.33
N LYS A 277 25.04 18.08 37.57
CA LYS A 277 24.44 19.34 37.10
C LYS A 277 24.07 20.15 38.34
N GLU A 278 24.70 21.31 38.51
CA GLU A 278 24.26 22.31 39.45
C GLU A 278 22.81 22.69 39.15
N GLU A 279 21.96 22.44 40.13
CA GLU A 279 20.58 22.84 40.15
C GLU A 279 20.54 24.37 40.30
N LYS A 280 20.30 25.08 39.20
CA LYS A 280 20.08 26.53 39.22
C LYS A 280 18.82 26.80 40.03
N LYS A 281 18.99 27.24 41.29
CA LYS A 281 17.93 27.78 42.12
C LYS A 281 17.29 28.98 41.40
N HIS A 282 16.03 28.81 41.01
CA HIS A 282 15.18 29.92 40.60
C HIS A 282 14.94 30.83 41.82
N PRO A 283 15.17 32.15 41.73
CA PRO A 283 14.75 33.06 42.78
C PRO A 283 13.22 33.12 42.80
N LYS A 284 12.63 32.81 43.95
CA LYS A 284 11.22 33.06 44.22
C LYS A 284 10.97 34.56 44.09
N LYS A 285 10.19 34.97 43.09
CA LYS A 285 9.58 36.30 43.07
C LYS A 285 8.44 36.31 44.08
N LYS A 286 8.45 37.33 44.94
CA LYS A 286 7.29 37.80 45.69
C LYS A 286 6.19 38.24 44.73
#